data_AF-A0A6A5RMJ2-F1
#
_entry.id   AF-A0A6A5RMJ2-F1
#
_cell.length_a   1.000
_cell.length_b   1.000
_cell.length_c   1.000
_cell.angle_alpha   90.00
_cell.angle_beta   90.00
_cell.angle_gamma   90.00
#
_symmetry.space_group_name_H-M   'P 1'
#
loop_
_entity.id
_entity.type
_entity.pdbx_description
1 polymer ?
#
loop_
_entity_poly.entity_id
_entity_poly.type
_entity_poly.pdbx_seq_one_letter_code
_entity_poly.pdbx_strand_id
1 'polypeptide(L)'
;MSSTQPAPTSTRTSTAPSSTSTKKVSTDATCGLNNGRATCLGSAFGNCCSGSGWCGSTANYCGGTCQLGFGNCGSNNPSGTSSTKPSGTASASATPSATGGVLQCLNGKNVPYKMTSDGDYAELVEPYNLALAYKPSVVVLPQTQQNVQDAVVCAGQNGIKVQAKSGGHSYASFSSGGKDGAMMISLQPFQNVELDASTGITKVGGGVRLGNLADGIYTQGQKALAHGTCPGVGIGGHFTHGGYGHTSRHWGLAMDQIVAADVVLADGSLIKASSTENSDVFWGIRGAADSLGIVTNFYLQTQAAPSSITYFAFPFSNMYSSKNVFTNAWLHLQSFAKNASVVDNKISFGVYIDNYGTFSLSGAYFGTVDEFNSKVKAELLRTLPAPTSSTVKAYSWYDYLVLVSGKTQIKEPLSGYDEHENFFAKSITVPEPTGLTSAGLNAWYDYIKGTSTVYYSIVNLYGGPGSAINSKDTTFAAYNDRDSLWVFQNYGYGTSSTNFINGLNDAIIKAQPQTNFGAYLNYVDPSYDAATAHKLYYGDTLYAKLLTLKKKLDPNNVFWNPQAIGA
;
A
#
# COMPACT_ATOMS: atom_id res chain seq x y z
N MET A 1 30.02 77.96 -37.26
CA MET A 1 31.33 77.44 -36.83
C MET A 1 31.46 76.04 -37.39
N SER A 2 32.41 75.89 -38.33
CA SER A 2 33.14 74.70 -38.83
C SER A 2 32.55 73.29 -38.60
N SER A 3 32.56 72.33 -39.53
CA SER A 3 33.18 72.22 -40.85
C SER A 3 32.90 70.81 -41.41
N THR A 4 32.72 70.73 -42.74
CA THR A 4 33.14 69.64 -43.66
C THR A 4 32.51 68.23 -43.64
N GLN A 5 31.69 68.01 -44.69
CA GLN A 5 31.56 66.80 -45.54
C GLN A 5 32.92 66.14 -45.90
N PRO A 6 33.02 64.86 -46.39
CA PRO A 6 32.27 64.36 -47.56
C PRO A 6 31.86 62.85 -47.59
N ALA A 7 30.94 62.53 -48.51
CA ALA A 7 30.70 61.18 -49.07
C ALA A 7 31.86 60.77 -50.02
N PRO A 8 32.06 59.49 -50.45
CA PRO A 8 31.22 58.95 -51.53
C PRO A 8 31.12 57.39 -51.72
N THR A 9 30.11 56.98 -52.50
CA THR A 9 29.94 55.84 -53.44
C THR A 9 30.77 54.54 -53.36
N SER A 10 30.09 53.38 -53.50
CA SER A 10 30.19 52.47 -54.68
C SER A 10 29.43 51.13 -54.52
N THR A 11 28.34 51.00 -55.30
CA THR A 11 27.84 49.88 -56.14
C THR A 11 27.72 48.38 -55.74
N ARG A 12 26.51 47.86 -56.05
CA ARG A 12 26.04 46.49 -56.45
C ARG A 12 26.01 45.42 -55.33
N THR A 13 24.99 44.58 -55.14
CA THR A 13 24.11 43.85 -56.07
C THR A 13 22.89 43.28 -55.30
N SER A 14 21.79 42.97 -55.99
CA SER A 14 20.57 42.33 -55.49
C SER A 14 20.77 40.92 -54.92
N THR A 15 20.11 40.58 -53.80
CA THR A 15 19.82 39.20 -53.38
C THR A 15 18.40 39.06 -52.82
N ALA A 16 17.83 37.89 -53.07
CA ALA A 16 16.43 37.49 -52.93
C ALA A 16 16.03 37.11 -51.46
N PRO A 17 14.80 36.64 -51.19
CA PRO A 17 14.12 36.79 -49.89
C PRO A 17 14.65 35.87 -48.78
N SER A 18 14.70 36.39 -47.56
CA SER A 18 15.14 35.70 -46.35
C SER A 18 14.09 34.71 -45.84
N SER A 19 14.52 33.46 -45.72
CA SER A 19 13.89 32.23 -45.20
C SER A 19 12.85 32.37 -44.08
N THR A 20 11.73 31.66 -44.26
CA THR A 20 10.79 31.24 -43.21
C THR A 20 11.49 30.31 -42.21
N SER A 21 11.70 30.78 -40.98
CA SER A 21 12.27 29.97 -39.89
C SER A 21 11.30 28.85 -39.49
N THR A 22 11.69 27.60 -39.67
CA THR A 22 11.05 26.44 -39.04
C THR A 22 11.25 26.52 -37.52
N LYS A 23 10.16 26.80 -36.78
CA LYS A 23 10.17 26.80 -35.31
C LYS A 23 10.48 25.38 -34.81
N LYS A 24 11.36 25.25 -33.81
CA LYS A 24 11.69 23.94 -33.22
C LYS A 24 10.51 23.42 -32.40
N VAL A 25 10.18 22.13 -32.52
CA VAL A 25 9.14 21.49 -31.70
C VAL A 25 9.63 21.39 -30.26
N SER A 26 8.78 21.74 -29.30
CA SER A 26 9.10 21.69 -27.87
C SER A 26 9.36 20.27 -27.40
N THR A 27 10.51 20.05 -26.76
CA THR A 27 10.94 18.79 -26.14
C THR A 27 10.91 18.81 -24.61
N ASP A 28 10.66 19.97 -24.01
CA ASP A 28 10.67 20.20 -22.55
C ASP A 28 9.38 20.84 -22.03
N ALA A 29 8.32 20.84 -22.86
CA ALA A 29 7.03 21.46 -22.64
C ALA A 29 7.02 23.00 -22.64
N THR A 30 8.13 23.70 -22.91
CA THR A 30 8.15 25.16 -23.02
C THR A 30 7.94 25.64 -24.45
N CYS A 31 7.28 26.79 -24.63
CA CYS A 31 6.96 27.36 -25.94
C CYS A 31 6.88 28.89 -25.91
N GLY A 32 6.90 29.53 -27.08
CA GLY A 32 6.75 30.99 -27.19
C GLY A 32 8.05 31.74 -27.46
N LEU A 33 7.95 33.05 -27.64
CA LEU A 33 9.08 33.92 -28.01
C LEU A 33 10.22 33.89 -26.98
N ASN A 34 9.88 33.74 -25.69
CA ASN A 34 10.84 33.77 -24.58
C ASN A 34 11.49 32.41 -24.32
N ASN A 35 11.00 31.33 -24.94
CA ASN A 35 11.47 29.96 -24.74
C ASN A 35 12.09 29.43 -26.05
N GLY A 36 13.12 30.12 -26.54
CA GLY A 36 13.85 29.71 -27.74
C GLY A 36 13.02 29.67 -29.03
N ARG A 37 11.86 30.35 -29.06
CA ARG A 37 10.88 30.32 -30.17
C ARG A 37 10.36 28.91 -30.48
N ALA A 38 10.27 28.04 -29.46
CA ALA A 38 9.75 26.68 -29.60
C ALA A 38 8.23 26.64 -29.82
N THR A 39 7.77 25.72 -30.68
CA THR A 39 6.35 25.49 -31.00
C THR A 39 5.85 24.19 -30.34
N CYS A 40 4.61 24.19 -29.90
CA CYS A 40 3.89 23.02 -29.40
C CYS A 40 3.29 22.16 -30.52
N LEU A 41 3.23 22.67 -31.75
CA LEU A 41 2.72 21.89 -32.89
C LEU A 41 3.59 20.65 -33.12
N GLY A 42 3.02 19.46 -32.90
CA GLY A 42 3.71 18.18 -32.97
C GLY A 42 4.46 17.77 -31.69
N SER A 43 4.30 18.51 -30.59
CA SER A 43 4.90 18.18 -29.30
C SER A 43 4.13 17.07 -28.58
N ALA A 44 4.85 16.21 -27.85
CA ALA A 44 4.27 15.15 -27.03
C ALA A 44 3.45 15.69 -25.84
N PHE A 45 3.64 16.95 -25.46
CA PHE A 45 2.94 17.59 -24.34
C PHE A 45 1.60 18.20 -24.77
N GLY A 46 1.30 18.25 -26.06
CA GLY A 46 0.09 18.83 -26.63
C GLY A 46 0.37 19.96 -27.62
N ASN A 47 -0.62 20.29 -28.45
CA ASN A 47 -0.44 21.16 -29.62
C ASN A 47 -0.64 22.66 -29.33
N CYS A 48 -1.07 23.04 -28.13
CA CYS A 48 -1.40 24.42 -27.79
C CYS A 48 -0.33 25.02 -26.89
N CYS A 49 0.05 26.28 -27.16
CA CYS A 49 1.02 27.03 -26.36
C CYS A 49 0.29 28.04 -25.49
N SER A 50 0.26 27.85 -24.17
CA SER A 50 -0.44 28.73 -23.24
C SER A 50 0.20 30.13 -23.20
N GLY A 51 -0.53 31.12 -22.67
CA GLY A 51 0.00 32.47 -22.45
C GLY A 51 1.21 32.51 -21.51
N SER A 52 1.33 31.50 -20.65
CA SER A 52 2.47 31.32 -19.74
C SER A 52 3.66 30.58 -20.38
N GLY A 53 3.57 30.22 -21.66
CA GLY A 53 4.67 29.61 -22.41
C GLY A 53 4.83 28.11 -22.21
N TRP A 54 3.73 27.38 -22.01
CA TRP A 54 3.73 25.92 -21.83
C TRP A 54 2.88 25.18 -22.87
N CYS A 55 3.32 23.99 -23.27
CA CYS A 55 2.59 23.10 -24.17
C CYS A 55 1.53 22.27 -23.44
N GLY A 56 0.36 22.13 -24.06
CA GLY A 56 -0.76 21.35 -23.54
C GLY A 56 -1.85 21.11 -24.57
N SER A 57 -2.85 20.31 -24.20
CA SER A 57 -4.00 19.98 -25.07
C SER A 57 -5.35 20.38 -24.48
N THR A 58 -5.39 20.93 -23.26
CA THR A 58 -6.65 21.30 -22.60
C THR A 58 -7.01 22.77 -22.83
N ALA A 59 -8.24 23.15 -22.49
CA ALA A 59 -8.73 24.53 -22.63
C ALA A 59 -7.83 25.58 -21.93
N ASN A 60 -7.12 25.21 -20.86
CA ASN A 60 -6.17 26.09 -20.17
C ASN A 60 -4.95 26.47 -21.04
N TYR A 61 -4.62 25.63 -22.03
CA TYR A 61 -3.50 25.84 -22.96
C TYR A 61 -3.98 26.34 -24.31
N CYS A 62 -5.13 25.88 -24.78
CA CYS A 62 -5.70 26.21 -26.09
C CYS A 62 -6.66 27.42 -26.08
N GLY A 63 -7.02 27.91 -24.90
CA GLY A 63 -8.00 28.98 -24.69
C GLY A 63 -7.49 30.39 -24.99
N GLY A 64 -8.17 31.41 -24.46
CA GLY A 64 -7.98 32.80 -24.87
C GLY A 64 -6.59 33.40 -24.66
N THR A 65 -5.73 32.79 -23.85
CA THR A 65 -4.34 33.24 -23.64
C THR A 65 -3.32 32.52 -24.52
N CYS A 66 -3.76 31.60 -25.39
CA CYS A 66 -2.88 30.80 -26.23
C CYS A 66 -2.11 31.65 -27.26
N GLN A 67 -0.82 31.37 -27.44
CA GLN A 67 0.07 32.11 -28.32
C GLN A 67 -0.07 31.63 -29.77
N LEU A 68 -0.80 32.40 -30.59
CA LEU A 68 -1.18 32.11 -32.00
C LEU A 68 -0.01 31.86 -32.99
N GLY A 69 1.24 31.94 -32.55
CA GLY A 69 2.42 31.58 -33.34
C GLY A 69 3.13 30.30 -32.89
N PHE A 70 2.77 29.72 -31.76
CA PHE A 70 3.52 28.63 -31.12
C PHE A 70 2.62 27.44 -30.73
N GLY A 71 1.33 27.47 -31.06
CA GLY A 71 0.42 26.36 -30.87
C GLY A 71 -0.92 26.57 -31.57
N ASN A 72 -1.79 25.57 -31.51
CA ASN A 72 -3.12 25.59 -32.09
C ASN A 72 -4.14 26.20 -31.12
N CYS A 73 -4.36 27.50 -31.21
CA CYS A 73 -5.25 28.22 -30.30
C CYS A 73 -6.69 28.20 -30.82
N GLY A 74 -7.64 27.76 -30.00
CA GLY A 74 -9.08 27.88 -30.28
C GLY A 74 -9.79 26.69 -30.94
N SER A 75 -9.19 25.50 -31.05
CA SER A 75 -9.91 24.31 -31.56
C SER A 75 -10.20 23.26 -30.48
N ASN A 76 -11.40 23.32 -29.91
CA ASN A 76 -12.06 22.19 -29.26
C ASN A 76 -12.94 21.47 -30.31
N ASN A 77 -12.47 20.37 -30.92
CA ASN A 77 -13.22 19.09 -31.09
C ASN A 77 -12.52 18.07 -32.03
N PRO A 78 -12.78 16.75 -31.86
CA PRO A 78 -12.17 15.64 -32.62
C PRO A 78 -13.02 15.18 -33.83
N SER A 79 -12.38 14.49 -34.80
CA SER A 79 -12.91 13.57 -35.86
C SER A 79 -12.72 13.99 -37.34
N GLY A 80 -12.18 13.07 -38.18
CA GLY A 80 -12.74 12.76 -39.52
C GLY A 80 -11.98 13.08 -40.82
N THR A 81 -11.08 12.16 -41.25
CA THR A 81 -10.85 11.56 -42.62
C THR A 81 -10.59 12.34 -43.95
N SER A 82 -9.52 11.87 -44.64
CA SER A 82 -9.33 11.52 -46.08
C SER A 82 -8.71 12.51 -47.10
N SER A 83 -7.53 12.17 -47.65
CA SER A 83 -7.27 12.01 -49.12
C SER A 83 -5.84 11.54 -49.47
N THR A 84 -5.75 10.34 -50.09
CA THR A 84 -4.88 9.79 -51.17
C THR A 84 -3.40 10.21 -51.45
N LYS A 85 -2.49 9.20 -51.33
CA LYS A 85 -1.27 8.72 -52.09
C LYS A 85 -0.44 9.67 -53.01
N PRO A 86 0.91 9.44 -53.17
CA PRO A 86 1.48 8.23 -53.78
C PRO A 86 2.72 7.61 -53.08
N SER A 87 3.08 6.42 -53.57
CA SER A 87 4.17 5.52 -53.15
C SER A 87 5.54 6.16 -52.99
N GLY A 88 6.24 5.74 -51.93
CA GLY A 88 7.69 5.84 -51.76
C GLY A 88 8.13 4.88 -50.66
N THR A 89 8.70 3.75 -51.05
CA THR A 89 9.31 2.75 -50.15
C THR A 89 10.54 3.34 -49.48
N ALA A 90 10.46 3.58 -48.17
CA ALA A 90 11.62 3.70 -47.29
C ALA A 90 11.28 3.05 -45.95
N SER A 91 12.01 2.00 -45.62
CA SER A 91 11.89 1.25 -44.36
C SER A 91 12.26 2.17 -43.21
N ALA A 92 11.26 2.61 -42.44
CA ALA A 92 11.47 3.23 -41.13
C ALA A 92 11.07 2.19 -40.09
N SER A 93 12.06 1.67 -39.36
CA SER A 93 11.83 0.85 -38.18
C SER A 93 10.91 1.63 -37.23
N ALA A 94 9.66 1.20 -37.13
CA ALA A 94 8.72 1.71 -36.15
C ALA A 94 9.29 1.42 -34.76
N THR A 95 9.57 2.47 -33.98
CA THR A 95 9.70 2.31 -32.53
C THR A 95 8.37 1.72 -32.06
N PRO A 96 8.34 0.50 -31.49
CA PRO A 96 7.09 -0.05 -31.00
C PRO A 96 6.48 0.93 -29.99
N SER A 97 5.15 1.07 -30.00
CA SER A 97 4.44 1.61 -28.82
C SER A 97 5.02 0.95 -27.56
N ALA A 98 5.13 1.67 -26.44
CA ALA A 98 5.69 1.13 -25.19
C ALA A 98 5.04 -0.22 -24.80
N THR A 99 3.76 -0.41 -25.15
CA THR A 99 3.05 -1.69 -25.03
C THR A 99 3.53 -2.75 -26.03
N GLY A 100 3.79 -2.40 -27.29
CA GLY A 100 4.31 -3.35 -28.30
C GLY A 100 5.70 -3.90 -27.97
N GLY A 101 6.58 -3.06 -27.42
CA GLY A 101 7.93 -3.47 -27.03
C GLY A 101 7.95 -4.45 -25.85
N VAL A 102 7.13 -4.19 -24.82
CA VAL A 102 7.02 -5.11 -23.68
C VAL A 102 6.44 -6.46 -24.09
N LEU A 103 5.42 -6.48 -24.96
CA LEU A 103 4.82 -7.73 -25.44
C LEU A 103 5.78 -8.56 -26.28
N GLN A 104 6.57 -7.92 -27.16
CA GLN A 104 7.60 -8.62 -27.92
C GLN A 104 8.63 -9.27 -27.00
N CYS A 105 9.05 -8.57 -25.94
CA CYS A 105 9.98 -9.09 -24.95
C CYS A 105 9.38 -10.28 -24.17
N LEU A 106 8.14 -10.16 -23.68
CA LEU A 106 7.44 -11.23 -22.95
C LEU A 106 7.26 -12.47 -23.82
N ASN A 107 6.84 -12.30 -25.08
CA ASN A 107 6.70 -13.39 -26.05
C ASN A 107 8.05 -14.08 -26.31
N GLY A 108 9.12 -13.30 -26.51
CA GLY A 108 10.48 -13.85 -26.72
C GLY A 108 11.03 -14.63 -25.53
N LYS A 109 10.47 -14.42 -24.32
CA LYS A 109 10.84 -15.09 -23.08
C LYS A 109 9.80 -16.12 -22.61
N ASN A 110 8.75 -16.36 -23.40
CA ASN A 110 7.64 -17.26 -23.08
C ASN A 110 7.00 -16.96 -21.70
N VAL A 111 6.86 -15.67 -21.36
CA VAL A 111 6.19 -15.25 -20.12
C VAL A 111 4.68 -15.26 -20.36
N PRO A 112 3.88 -15.99 -19.58
CA PRO A 112 2.42 -15.97 -19.72
C PRO A 112 1.85 -14.64 -19.23
N TYR A 113 0.98 -14.03 -20.03
CA TYR A 113 0.28 -12.79 -19.66
C TYR A 113 -1.13 -12.75 -20.24
N LYS A 114 -1.91 -11.78 -19.74
CA LYS A 114 -3.24 -11.40 -20.18
C LYS A 114 -3.28 -9.91 -20.48
N MET A 115 -4.10 -9.56 -21.46
CA MET A 115 -4.34 -8.22 -21.97
C MET A 115 -5.80 -7.86 -21.78
N THR A 116 -6.13 -6.57 -21.97
CA THR A 116 -7.52 -6.07 -21.91
C THR A 116 -8.47 -6.75 -22.90
N SER A 117 -7.94 -7.42 -23.94
CA SER A 117 -8.73 -8.16 -24.93
C SER A 117 -9.06 -9.59 -24.51
N ASP A 118 -8.43 -10.11 -23.45
CA ASP A 118 -8.68 -11.48 -22.96
C ASP A 118 -9.94 -11.51 -22.08
N GLY A 119 -10.75 -12.57 -22.22
CA GLY A 119 -12.05 -12.66 -21.54
C GLY A 119 -11.97 -12.74 -20.01
N ASP A 120 -10.85 -13.23 -19.46
CA ASP A 120 -10.59 -13.36 -18.02
C ASP A 120 -9.84 -12.14 -17.44
N TYR A 121 -9.56 -11.10 -18.24
CA TYR A 121 -8.86 -9.91 -17.76
C TYR A 121 -9.59 -9.20 -16.62
N ALA A 122 -10.92 -9.03 -16.76
CA ALA A 122 -11.72 -8.27 -15.81
C ALA A 122 -11.64 -8.85 -14.39
N GLU A 123 -11.77 -10.17 -14.27
CA GLU A 123 -11.66 -10.90 -13.00
C GLU A 123 -10.26 -10.74 -12.38
N LEU A 124 -9.20 -10.80 -13.18
CA LEU A 124 -7.82 -10.73 -12.67
C LEU A 124 -7.50 -9.36 -12.06
N VAL A 125 -7.98 -8.28 -12.68
CA VAL A 125 -7.64 -6.91 -12.28
C VAL A 125 -8.59 -6.34 -11.23
N GLU A 126 -9.70 -7.01 -10.95
CA GLU A 126 -10.70 -6.52 -10.00
C GLU A 126 -10.06 -6.30 -8.60
N PRO A 127 -10.16 -5.08 -8.05
CA PRO A 127 -9.51 -4.72 -6.79
C PRO A 127 -10.38 -5.11 -5.61
N TYR A 128 -9.76 -5.45 -4.47
CA TYR A 128 -10.52 -5.61 -3.22
C TYR A 128 -11.32 -4.34 -2.88
N ASN A 129 -10.71 -3.15 -3.03
CA ASN A 129 -11.42 -1.88 -2.88
C ASN A 129 -12.03 -1.41 -4.22
N LEU A 130 -13.33 -1.60 -4.39
CA LEU A 130 -14.08 -1.17 -5.57
C LEU A 130 -14.15 0.35 -5.75
N ALA A 131 -13.86 1.13 -4.70
CA ALA A 131 -13.75 2.58 -4.83
C ALA A 131 -12.53 3.02 -5.67
N LEU A 132 -11.54 2.14 -5.84
CA LEU A 132 -10.28 2.41 -6.50
C LEU A 132 -9.92 1.30 -7.48
N ALA A 133 -10.28 1.49 -8.75
CA ALA A 133 -9.93 0.57 -9.83
C ALA A 133 -8.82 1.17 -10.71
N TYR A 134 -7.76 0.39 -10.92
CA TYR A 134 -6.73 0.67 -11.91
C TYR A 134 -6.82 -0.32 -13.08
N LYS A 135 -6.34 0.09 -14.24
CA LYS A 135 -6.33 -0.70 -15.48
C LYS A 135 -4.90 -1.03 -15.90
N PRO A 136 -4.30 -2.13 -15.39
CA PRO A 136 -3.03 -2.63 -15.90
C PRO A 136 -3.09 -2.86 -17.41
N SER A 137 -2.05 -2.46 -18.15
CA SER A 137 -1.96 -2.78 -19.58
C SER A 137 -1.60 -4.24 -19.84
N VAL A 138 -0.91 -4.87 -18.87
CA VAL A 138 -0.45 -6.27 -18.95
C VAL A 138 -0.61 -6.90 -17.57
N VAL A 139 -1.22 -8.09 -17.53
CA VAL A 139 -1.30 -8.93 -16.33
C VAL A 139 -0.45 -10.18 -16.56
N VAL A 140 0.68 -10.28 -15.87
CA VAL A 140 1.54 -11.46 -15.95
C VAL A 140 1.02 -12.54 -15.00
N LEU A 141 0.96 -13.78 -15.48
CA LEU A 141 0.56 -14.98 -14.74
C LEU A 141 1.75 -15.97 -14.72
N PRO A 142 2.82 -15.64 -13.97
CA PRO A 142 4.08 -16.39 -14.00
C PRO A 142 3.88 -17.81 -13.45
N GLN A 143 4.42 -18.81 -14.13
CA GLN A 143 4.41 -20.21 -13.65
C GLN A 143 5.71 -20.58 -12.93
N THR A 144 6.74 -19.76 -13.08
CA THR A 144 8.08 -19.98 -12.51
C THR A 144 8.68 -18.67 -12.01
N GLN A 145 9.68 -18.74 -11.12
CA GLN A 145 10.44 -17.55 -10.71
C GLN A 145 11.12 -16.87 -11.92
N GLN A 146 11.57 -17.66 -12.90
CA GLN A 146 12.13 -17.15 -14.15
C GLN A 146 11.14 -16.27 -14.91
N ASN A 147 9.85 -16.64 -14.96
CA ASN A 147 8.84 -15.76 -15.58
C ASN A 147 8.68 -14.42 -14.86
N VAL A 148 8.85 -14.38 -13.53
CA VAL A 148 8.84 -13.13 -12.74
C VAL A 148 10.05 -12.28 -13.10
N GLN A 149 11.25 -12.89 -13.11
CA GLN A 149 12.50 -12.21 -13.50
C GLN A 149 12.38 -11.60 -14.91
N ASP A 150 11.93 -12.39 -15.87
CA ASP A 150 11.75 -11.98 -17.26
C ASP A 150 10.72 -10.87 -17.42
N ALA A 151 9.60 -10.93 -16.70
CA ALA A 151 8.58 -9.89 -16.70
C ALA A 151 9.12 -8.54 -16.20
N VAL A 152 9.87 -8.55 -15.08
CA VAL A 152 10.47 -7.35 -14.51
C VAL A 152 11.48 -6.74 -15.47
N VAL A 153 12.34 -7.55 -16.10
CA VAL A 153 13.30 -7.08 -17.11
C VAL A 153 12.58 -6.46 -18.31
N CYS A 154 11.57 -7.15 -18.85
CA CYS A 154 10.80 -6.63 -19.97
C CYS A 154 10.10 -5.32 -19.63
N ALA A 155 9.55 -5.18 -18.42
CA ALA A 155 8.93 -3.95 -17.98
C ALA A 155 9.95 -2.81 -17.88
N GLY A 156 11.09 -3.06 -17.22
CA GLY A 156 12.18 -2.08 -17.05
C GLY A 156 12.76 -1.59 -18.38
N GLN A 157 13.01 -2.49 -19.33
CA GLN A 157 13.50 -2.15 -20.68
C GLN A 157 12.53 -1.26 -21.47
N ASN A 158 11.23 -1.32 -21.15
CA ASN A 158 10.18 -0.58 -21.85
C ASN A 158 9.58 0.56 -21.00
N GLY A 159 10.18 0.89 -19.86
CA GLY A 159 9.72 1.98 -18.98
C GLY A 159 8.34 1.73 -18.33
N ILE A 160 7.87 0.47 -18.31
CA ILE A 160 6.60 0.08 -17.70
C ILE A 160 6.81 -0.13 -16.20
N LYS A 161 5.91 0.44 -15.38
CA LYS A 161 5.93 0.28 -13.92
C LYS A 161 5.32 -1.05 -13.52
N VAL A 162 5.81 -1.65 -12.45
CA VAL A 162 5.45 -2.98 -11.98
C VAL A 162 4.93 -2.92 -10.55
N GLN A 163 3.84 -3.65 -10.30
CA GLN A 163 3.42 -4.04 -8.95
C GLN A 163 3.07 -5.52 -8.94
N ALA A 164 3.41 -6.20 -7.84
CA ALA A 164 3.02 -7.58 -7.63
C ALA A 164 1.67 -7.67 -6.90
N LYS A 165 0.80 -8.58 -7.34
CA LYS A 165 -0.46 -8.91 -6.68
C LYS A 165 -0.36 -10.28 -6.04
N SER A 166 -0.32 -10.32 -4.71
CA SER A 166 -0.53 -11.54 -3.92
C SER A 166 -2.05 -11.75 -3.75
N GLY A 167 -2.60 -11.53 -2.55
CA GLY A 167 -4.04 -11.66 -2.30
C GLY A 167 -4.91 -10.49 -2.75
N GLY A 168 -4.33 -9.35 -3.14
CA GLY A 168 -5.07 -8.20 -3.70
C GLY A 168 -5.75 -7.24 -2.70
N HIS A 169 -5.56 -7.45 -1.39
CA HIS A 169 -6.19 -6.70 -0.30
C HIS A 169 -5.62 -5.28 -0.04
N SER A 170 -4.93 -4.67 -1.02
CA SER A 170 -4.45 -3.30 -0.86
C SER A 170 -5.63 -2.33 -0.79
N TYR A 171 -5.73 -1.55 0.29
CA TYR A 171 -6.83 -0.58 0.47
C TYR A 171 -6.80 0.57 -0.55
N ALA A 172 -5.62 0.83 -1.11
CA ALA A 172 -5.39 1.80 -2.18
C ALA A 172 -5.28 1.15 -3.57
N SER A 173 -5.55 -0.17 -3.68
CA SER A 173 -5.44 -0.95 -4.91
C SER A 173 -4.06 -0.90 -5.59
N PHE A 174 -2.98 -0.60 -4.84
CA PHE A 174 -1.63 -0.50 -5.40
C PHE A 174 -1.14 -1.83 -6.00
N SER A 175 -1.61 -2.97 -5.49
CA SER A 175 -1.35 -4.28 -6.10
C SER A 175 -1.88 -4.41 -7.54
N SER A 176 -2.82 -3.56 -7.97
CA SER A 176 -3.30 -3.49 -9.36
C SER A 176 -2.48 -2.51 -10.22
N GLY A 177 -1.20 -2.29 -9.90
CA GLY A 177 -0.29 -1.46 -10.69
C GLY A 177 -0.06 -0.04 -10.17
N GLY A 178 -0.86 0.41 -9.19
CA GLY A 178 -0.79 1.77 -8.61
C GLY A 178 -1.15 2.91 -9.57
N LYS A 179 -1.34 2.60 -10.86
CA LYS A 179 -1.83 3.49 -11.91
C LYS A 179 -2.29 2.66 -13.12
N ASP A 180 -3.03 3.31 -14.01
CA ASP A 180 -3.35 2.75 -15.31
C ASP A 180 -2.09 2.56 -16.18
N GLY A 181 -2.10 1.53 -17.02
CA GLY A 181 -1.01 1.22 -17.95
C GLY A 181 0.24 0.61 -17.30
N ALA A 182 0.18 0.27 -16.01
CA ALA A 182 1.22 -0.52 -15.35
C ALA A 182 1.15 -2.01 -15.73
N MET A 183 2.21 -2.73 -15.42
CA MET A 183 2.24 -4.19 -15.41
C MET A 183 1.89 -4.70 -14.02
N MET A 184 0.88 -5.56 -13.93
CA MET A 184 0.57 -6.31 -12.73
C MET A 184 1.16 -7.71 -12.84
N ILE A 185 1.97 -8.13 -11.88
CA ILE A 185 2.47 -9.51 -11.79
C ILE A 185 1.65 -10.25 -10.74
N SER A 186 0.71 -11.09 -11.17
CA SER A 186 -0.12 -11.88 -10.25
C SER A 186 0.66 -13.08 -9.73
N LEU A 187 0.93 -13.11 -8.43
CA LEU A 187 1.59 -14.24 -7.78
C LEU A 187 0.62 -15.40 -7.48
N GLN A 188 -0.63 -15.32 -7.94
CA GLN A 188 -1.64 -16.38 -7.75
C GLN A 188 -1.14 -17.79 -8.08
N PRO A 189 -0.25 -18.06 -9.06
CA PRO A 189 0.27 -19.42 -9.27
C PRO A 189 1.20 -19.95 -8.15
N PHE A 190 1.74 -19.09 -7.30
CA PHE A 190 2.71 -19.44 -6.25
C PHE A 190 1.98 -19.77 -4.94
N GLN A 191 1.32 -20.94 -4.89
CA GLN A 191 0.43 -21.37 -3.78
C GLN A 191 1.01 -22.43 -2.83
N ASN A 192 2.25 -22.87 -3.04
CA ASN A 192 2.83 -23.95 -2.25
C ASN A 192 3.05 -23.54 -0.79
N VAL A 193 2.74 -24.46 0.13
CA VAL A 193 3.07 -24.39 1.56
C VAL A 193 3.75 -25.70 1.92
N GLU A 194 5.04 -25.67 2.21
CA GLU A 194 5.87 -26.86 2.43
C GLU A 194 6.58 -26.73 3.79
N LEU A 195 6.11 -27.49 4.79
CA LEU A 195 6.72 -27.53 6.12
C LEU A 195 7.88 -28.52 6.17
N ASP A 196 9.07 -28.03 6.52
CA ASP A 196 10.17 -28.89 6.95
C ASP A 196 10.00 -29.20 8.45
N ALA A 197 9.58 -30.42 8.76
CA ALA A 197 9.36 -30.86 10.13
C ALA A 197 10.64 -30.88 10.98
N SER A 198 11.82 -31.01 10.36
CA SER A 198 13.10 -31.10 11.07
C SER A 198 13.58 -29.75 11.60
N THR A 199 13.37 -28.69 10.83
CA THR A 199 13.76 -27.32 11.18
C THR A 199 12.61 -26.48 11.73
N GLY A 200 11.36 -26.89 11.46
CA GLY A 200 10.17 -26.08 11.72
C GLY A 200 10.04 -24.87 10.78
N ILE A 201 10.85 -24.80 9.72
CA ILE A 201 10.76 -23.76 8.70
C ILE A 201 9.75 -24.18 7.63
N THR A 202 8.85 -23.27 7.26
CA THR A 202 7.91 -23.48 6.15
C THR A 202 8.31 -22.63 4.96
N LYS A 203 8.47 -23.26 3.79
CA LYS A 203 8.60 -22.56 2.50
C LYS A 203 7.20 -22.27 1.97
N VAL A 204 6.93 -20.99 1.66
CA VAL A 204 5.58 -20.51 1.29
C VAL A 204 5.67 -19.66 0.03
N GLY A 205 4.86 -19.97 -0.98
CA GLY A 205 4.78 -19.17 -2.21
C GLY A 205 4.21 -17.77 -1.95
N GLY A 206 4.68 -16.78 -2.70
CA GLY A 206 4.30 -15.37 -2.50
C GLY A 206 2.82 -15.04 -2.79
N GLY A 207 2.09 -15.95 -3.43
CA GLY A 207 0.65 -15.84 -3.70
C GLY A 207 -0.27 -16.42 -2.64
N VAL A 208 0.28 -17.08 -1.62
CA VAL A 208 -0.51 -17.79 -0.61
C VAL A 208 -1.33 -16.81 0.23
N ARG A 209 -2.62 -17.13 0.42
CA ARG A 209 -3.52 -16.42 1.34
C ARG A 209 -3.37 -16.91 2.78
N LEU A 210 -3.61 -16.05 3.77
CA LEU A 210 -3.36 -16.33 5.19
C LEU A 210 -4.11 -17.59 5.68
N GLY A 211 -5.33 -17.76 5.20
CA GLY A 211 -6.15 -18.93 5.50
C GLY A 211 -5.54 -20.25 5.02
N ASN A 212 -5.03 -20.25 3.79
CA ASN A 212 -4.36 -21.40 3.20
C ASN A 212 -2.99 -21.67 3.83
N LEU A 213 -2.27 -20.61 4.22
CA LEU A 213 -1.05 -20.73 5.02
C LEU A 213 -1.33 -21.41 6.35
N ALA A 214 -2.28 -20.89 7.12
CA ALA A 214 -2.62 -21.39 8.44
C ALA A 214 -3.14 -22.84 8.40
N ASP A 215 -4.01 -23.15 7.42
CA ASP A 215 -4.46 -24.52 7.17
C ASP A 215 -3.29 -25.46 6.82
N GLY A 216 -2.43 -25.03 5.90
CA GLY A 216 -1.30 -25.83 5.42
C GLY A 216 -0.31 -26.19 6.54
N ILE A 217 0.12 -25.22 7.34
CA ILE A 217 1.08 -25.48 8.44
C ILE A 217 0.45 -26.29 9.58
N TYR A 218 -0.85 -26.11 9.84
CA TYR A 218 -1.54 -26.84 10.90
C TYR A 218 -1.74 -28.31 10.50
N THR A 219 -2.18 -28.56 9.27
CA THR A 219 -2.41 -29.92 8.76
C THR A 219 -1.12 -30.71 8.56
N GLN A 220 -0.02 -30.06 8.17
CA GLN A 220 1.27 -30.72 7.95
C GLN A 220 2.03 -31.06 9.24
N GLY A 221 1.85 -30.29 10.32
CA GLY A 221 2.65 -30.49 11.53
C GLY A 221 2.16 -29.80 12.80
N GLN A 222 0.87 -29.46 12.86
CA GLN A 222 0.26 -28.74 13.99
C GLN A 222 1.06 -27.49 14.36
N LYS A 223 1.45 -26.72 13.34
CA LYS A 223 2.21 -25.49 13.49
C LYS A 223 1.31 -24.26 13.47
N ALA A 224 1.84 -23.15 13.98
CA ALA A 224 1.21 -21.84 14.02
C ALA A 224 2.26 -20.74 13.79
N LEU A 225 1.77 -19.54 13.47
CA LEU A 225 2.57 -18.34 13.33
C LEU A 225 1.71 -17.10 13.59
N ALA A 226 2.34 -15.95 13.85
CA ALA A 226 1.62 -14.69 13.95
C ALA A 226 1.18 -14.19 12.56
N HIS A 227 -0.10 -13.88 12.40
CA HIS A 227 -0.67 -13.28 11.19
C HIS A 227 -2.02 -12.62 11.50
N GLY A 228 -2.57 -11.86 10.54
CA GLY A 228 -3.88 -11.24 10.64
C GLY A 228 -5.05 -12.23 10.53
N THR A 229 -6.26 -11.75 10.80
CA THR A 229 -7.45 -12.59 10.95
C THR A 229 -8.18 -12.90 9.64
N CYS A 230 -8.02 -12.06 8.62
CA CYS A 230 -8.72 -12.17 7.35
C CYS A 230 -8.10 -13.27 6.47
N PRO A 231 -8.78 -14.41 6.24
CA PRO A 231 -8.14 -15.55 5.59
C PRO A 231 -7.79 -15.28 4.12
N GLY A 232 -8.56 -14.41 3.46
CA GLY A 232 -8.35 -13.96 2.08
C GLY A 232 -7.16 -13.04 1.85
N VAL A 233 -6.55 -12.46 2.90
CA VAL A 233 -5.38 -11.58 2.74
C VAL A 233 -4.18 -12.38 2.22
N GLY A 234 -3.38 -11.81 1.32
CA GLY A 234 -2.20 -12.47 0.77
C GLY A 234 -0.92 -12.19 1.55
N ILE A 235 -0.06 -13.20 1.68
CA ILE A 235 1.22 -13.12 2.39
C ILE A 235 2.13 -12.01 1.82
N GLY A 236 2.14 -11.84 0.49
CA GLY A 236 3.07 -10.94 -0.20
C GLY A 236 2.91 -9.47 0.19
N GLY A 237 1.70 -9.02 0.51
CA GLY A 237 1.46 -7.68 1.07
C GLY A 237 1.47 -7.68 2.59
N HIS A 238 0.88 -8.69 3.24
CA HIS A 238 0.73 -8.68 4.69
C HIS A 238 2.06 -8.77 5.45
N PHE A 239 2.92 -9.72 5.08
CA PHE A 239 4.17 -10.02 5.78
C PHE A 239 5.29 -9.05 5.45
N THR A 240 5.16 -8.27 4.38
CA THR A 240 6.18 -7.32 3.94
C THR A 240 5.93 -5.89 4.44
N HIS A 241 4.84 -5.67 5.18
CA HIS A 241 4.47 -4.37 5.76
C HIS A 241 4.01 -4.49 7.22
N GLY A 242 4.47 -5.53 7.94
CA GLY A 242 4.13 -5.81 9.33
C GLY A 242 3.31 -7.09 9.49
N GLY A 243 1.99 -6.95 9.59
CA GLY A 243 1.06 -8.07 9.69
C GLY A 243 0.68 -8.38 11.13
N TYR A 244 -0.38 -7.72 11.59
CA TYR A 244 -0.88 -7.82 12.96
C TYR A 244 -2.07 -8.78 13.07
N GLY A 245 -2.09 -9.55 14.16
CA GLY A 245 -3.27 -10.21 14.70
C GLY A 245 -3.16 -10.36 16.22
N HIS A 246 -4.14 -10.99 16.86
CA HIS A 246 -4.14 -11.16 18.33
C HIS A 246 -2.93 -11.93 18.87
N THR A 247 -2.25 -12.71 18.03
CA THR A 247 -1.02 -13.43 18.44
C THR A 247 0.24 -12.59 18.38
N SER A 248 0.16 -11.37 17.84
CA SER A 248 1.36 -10.57 17.58
C SER A 248 2.06 -10.05 18.83
N ARG A 249 1.34 -9.78 19.92
CA ARG A 249 2.01 -9.42 21.20
C ARG A 249 2.85 -10.56 21.76
N HIS A 250 2.45 -11.80 21.48
CA HIS A 250 3.12 -13.00 22.00
C HIS A 250 4.30 -13.42 21.12
N TRP A 251 4.14 -13.38 19.79
CA TRP A 251 5.13 -13.92 18.83
C TRP A 251 5.78 -12.89 17.90
N GLY A 252 5.37 -11.61 17.96
CA GLY A 252 5.77 -10.55 17.04
C GLY A 252 4.83 -10.47 15.83
N LEU A 253 5.16 -9.59 14.87
CA LEU A 253 4.36 -9.44 13.65
C LEU A 253 4.57 -10.62 12.69
N ALA A 254 3.72 -10.73 11.67
CA ALA A 254 3.86 -11.75 10.63
C ALA A 254 5.21 -11.66 9.90
N MET A 255 5.63 -10.43 9.60
CA MET A 255 6.95 -10.08 9.09
C MET A 255 8.11 -10.62 9.93
N ASP A 256 7.92 -10.70 11.25
CA ASP A 256 8.97 -11.14 12.16
C ASP A 256 9.21 -12.65 12.08
N GLN A 257 8.30 -13.40 11.45
CA GLN A 257 8.43 -14.84 11.24
C GLN A 257 9.29 -15.16 10.01
N ILE A 258 9.59 -14.18 9.15
CA ILE A 258 10.42 -14.37 7.96
C ILE A 258 11.88 -14.55 8.40
N VAL A 259 12.48 -15.69 8.08
CA VAL A 259 13.91 -15.98 8.29
C VAL A 259 14.73 -15.91 7.01
N ALA A 260 14.09 -16.11 5.85
CA ALA A 260 14.66 -15.84 4.54
C ALA A 260 13.56 -15.60 3.49
N ALA A 261 13.93 -15.08 2.33
CA ALA A 261 13.04 -14.88 1.19
C ALA A 261 13.78 -15.03 -0.14
N ASP A 262 13.10 -15.56 -1.14
CA ASP A 262 13.55 -15.51 -2.54
C ASP A 262 12.95 -14.25 -3.20
N VAL A 263 13.81 -13.31 -3.61
CA VAL A 263 13.40 -11.98 -4.06
C VAL A 263 13.88 -11.74 -5.50
N VAL A 264 12.96 -11.33 -6.37
CA VAL A 264 13.30 -10.82 -7.70
C VAL A 264 13.48 -9.30 -7.63
N LEU A 265 14.68 -8.83 -7.98
CA LEU A 265 15.04 -7.41 -7.99
C LEU A 265 14.71 -6.75 -9.34
N ALA A 266 14.84 -5.41 -9.42
CA ALA A 266 14.44 -4.63 -10.59
C ALA A 266 15.30 -4.88 -11.84
N ASP A 267 16.51 -5.41 -11.66
CA ASP A 267 17.38 -5.88 -12.74
C ASP A 267 17.04 -7.30 -13.22
N GLY A 268 16.06 -7.95 -12.60
CA GLY A 268 15.66 -9.33 -12.88
C GLY A 268 16.47 -10.40 -12.17
N SER A 269 17.45 -10.04 -11.34
CA SER A 269 18.17 -11.02 -10.53
C SER A 269 17.25 -11.65 -9.48
N LEU A 270 17.37 -12.98 -9.33
CA LEU A 270 16.75 -13.72 -8.23
C LEU A 270 17.81 -13.93 -7.15
N ILE A 271 17.56 -13.39 -5.96
CA ILE A 271 18.46 -13.51 -4.82
C ILE A 271 17.76 -14.19 -3.64
N LYS A 272 18.57 -14.79 -2.77
CA LYS A 272 18.12 -15.19 -1.43
C LYS A 272 18.50 -14.11 -0.43
N ALA A 273 17.52 -13.62 0.32
CA ALA A 273 17.70 -12.59 1.34
C ALA A 273 17.43 -13.19 2.72
N SER A 274 18.41 -13.05 3.63
CA SER A 274 18.36 -13.52 5.02
C SER A 274 19.19 -12.60 5.93
N SER A 275 19.33 -12.91 7.21
CA SER A 275 20.21 -12.15 8.11
C SER A 275 21.70 -12.28 7.75
N THR A 276 22.10 -13.30 6.99
CA THR A 276 23.50 -13.61 6.63
C THR A 276 23.81 -13.47 5.14
N GLU A 277 22.80 -13.25 4.30
CA GLU A 277 22.92 -13.14 2.85
C GLU A 277 22.00 -12.03 2.33
N ASN A 278 22.52 -11.05 1.57
CA ASN A 278 21.75 -9.89 1.10
C ASN A 278 20.94 -9.19 2.24
N SER A 279 21.61 -8.99 3.38
CA SER A 279 20.96 -8.58 4.63
C SER A 279 20.35 -7.18 4.60
N ASP A 280 20.84 -6.30 3.73
CA ASP A 280 20.24 -5.00 3.44
C ASP A 280 18.86 -5.16 2.75
N VAL A 281 18.77 -6.03 1.75
CA VAL A 281 17.50 -6.39 1.10
C VAL A 281 16.57 -7.07 2.10
N PHE A 282 17.07 -8.04 2.88
CA PHE A 282 16.28 -8.76 3.89
C PHE A 282 15.68 -7.82 4.94
N TRP A 283 16.44 -6.82 5.36
CA TRP A 283 15.94 -5.76 6.24
C TRP A 283 14.85 -4.92 5.54
N GLY A 284 15.07 -4.51 4.30
CA GLY A 284 14.16 -3.64 3.55
C GLY A 284 12.82 -4.27 3.17
N ILE A 285 12.82 -5.51 2.69
CA ILE A 285 11.57 -6.21 2.30
C ILE A 285 10.67 -6.51 3.49
N ARG A 286 11.23 -6.53 4.70
CA ARG A 286 10.50 -6.56 5.96
C ARG A 286 10.09 -5.13 6.32
N GLY A 287 9.22 -4.55 5.49
CA GLY A 287 8.62 -3.22 5.71
C GLY A 287 8.28 -2.44 4.44
N ALA A 288 8.95 -2.71 3.31
CA ALA A 288 8.79 -1.94 2.07
C ALA A 288 9.04 -2.78 0.79
N ALA A 289 8.61 -4.05 0.75
CA ALA A 289 8.91 -4.92 -0.38
C ALA A 289 8.29 -4.43 -1.71
N ASP A 290 7.11 -3.82 -1.67
CA ASP A 290 6.41 -3.23 -2.81
C ASP A 290 7.25 -2.22 -3.62
N SER A 291 8.28 -1.66 -2.96
CA SER A 291 9.23 -0.71 -3.51
C SER A 291 10.58 -1.33 -3.86
N LEU A 292 10.93 -2.51 -3.35
CA LEU A 292 12.30 -3.04 -3.41
C LEU A 292 12.44 -4.32 -4.24
N GLY A 293 11.40 -5.13 -4.36
CA GLY A 293 11.47 -6.41 -5.05
C GLY A 293 10.22 -7.26 -4.89
N ILE A 294 10.11 -8.31 -5.70
CA ILE A 294 9.00 -9.25 -5.66
C ILE A 294 9.43 -10.50 -4.88
N VAL A 295 8.84 -10.71 -3.70
CA VAL A 295 9.07 -11.93 -2.93
C VAL A 295 8.28 -13.08 -3.57
N THR A 296 8.98 -14.08 -4.07
CA THR A 296 8.39 -15.25 -4.73
C THR A 296 8.23 -16.43 -3.79
N ASN A 297 9.15 -16.61 -2.85
CA ASN A 297 9.01 -17.55 -1.73
C ASN A 297 9.40 -16.86 -0.42
N PHE A 298 8.65 -17.16 0.62
CA PHE A 298 8.96 -16.85 2.01
C PHE A 298 9.46 -18.12 2.70
N TYR A 299 10.43 -17.97 3.60
CA TYR A 299 10.84 -19.01 4.53
C TYR A 299 10.51 -18.54 5.93
N LEU A 300 9.55 -19.21 6.57
CA LEU A 300 8.94 -18.78 7.82
C LEU A 300 9.34 -19.71 8.96
N GLN A 301 9.83 -19.17 10.07
CA GLN A 301 9.98 -19.94 11.29
C GLN A 301 8.61 -20.13 11.93
N THR A 302 8.14 -21.37 12.01
CA THR A 302 6.86 -21.70 12.66
C THR A 302 7.06 -22.12 14.11
N GLN A 303 6.00 -21.98 14.89
CA GLN A 303 5.91 -22.42 16.27
C GLN A 303 4.95 -23.61 16.37
N ALA A 304 5.00 -24.35 17.48
CA ALA A 304 3.94 -25.31 17.78
C ALA A 304 2.60 -24.57 17.96
N ALA A 305 1.54 -25.07 17.31
CA ALA A 305 0.20 -24.56 17.55
C ALA A 305 -0.20 -24.84 19.00
N PRO A 306 -0.73 -23.85 19.73
CA PRO A 306 -1.23 -24.11 21.06
C PRO A 306 -2.39 -25.09 20.98
N SER A 307 -2.43 -26.08 21.88
CA SER A 307 -3.57 -27.02 21.95
C SER A 307 -4.88 -26.31 22.29
N SER A 308 -4.80 -25.17 22.96
CA SER A 308 -5.93 -24.32 23.30
C SER A 308 -5.51 -22.86 23.43
N ILE A 309 -6.42 -21.95 23.09
CA ILE A 309 -6.30 -20.51 23.29
C ILE A 309 -7.59 -19.97 23.91
N THR A 310 -7.46 -19.08 24.87
CA THR A 310 -8.63 -18.46 25.51
C THR A 310 -9.05 -17.22 24.74
N TYR A 311 -10.23 -17.26 24.14
CA TYR A 311 -10.89 -16.10 23.55
C TYR A 311 -11.78 -15.42 24.59
N PHE A 312 -11.81 -14.09 24.58
CA PHE A 312 -12.73 -13.32 25.39
C PHE A 312 -13.39 -12.18 24.60
N ALA A 313 -14.63 -11.85 24.98
CA ALA A 313 -15.37 -10.72 24.44
C ALA A 313 -16.34 -10.12 25.46
N PHE A 314 -16.37 -8.80 25.50
CA PHE A 314 -17.17 -7.96 26.39
C PHE A 314 -17.80 -6.83 25.58
N PRO A 315 -19.03 -7.00 25.06
CA PRO A 315 -19.81 -5.91 24.49
C PRO A 315 -20.38 -5.00 25.58
N PHE A 316 -20.50 -3.70 25.30
CA PHE A 316 -21.05 -2.68 26.20
C PHE A 316 -22.07 -1.80 25.48
N SER A 317 -23.22 -1.54 26.11
CA SER A 317 -24.25 -0.64 25.57
C SER A 317 -24.17 0.79 26.11
N ASN A 318 -23.53 0.99 27.27
CA ASN A 318 -23.55 2.28 27.99
C ASN A 318 -22.29 3.13 27.78
N MET A 319 -21.37 2.72 26.88
CA MET A 319 -20.08 3.39 26.72
C MET A 319 -20.22 4.82 26.19
N TYR A 320 -21.27 5.10 25.44
CA TYR A 320 -21.55 6.40 24.83
C TYR A 320 -22.47 7.31 25.67
N SER A 321 -22.95 6.84 26.82
CA SER A 321 -23.90 7.54 27.69
C SER A 321 -23.44 8.95 28.08
N SER A 322 -22.14 9.15 28.25
CA SER A 322 -21.53 10.47 28.38
C SER A 322 -20.09 10.46 27.87
N LYS A 323 -19.57 11.64 27.55
CA LYS A 323 -18.16 11.85 27.19
C LYS A 323 -17.21 11.29 28.26
N ASN A 324 -17.53 11.51 29.54
CA ASN A 324 -16.72 11.03 30.65
C ASN A 324 -16.63 9.51 30.71
N VAL A 325 -17.73 8.79 30.43
CA VAL A 325 -17.72 7.32 30.41
C VAL A 325 -16.81 6.81 29.29
N PHE A 326 -16.97 7.34 28.08
CA PHE A 326 -16.13 6.97 26.94
C PHE A 326 -14.65 7.24 27.21
N THR A 327 -14.32 8.47 27.62
CA THR A 327 -12.93 8.89 27.87
C THR A 327 -12.29 8.09 29.01
N ASN A 328 -12.99 7.88 30.13
CA ASN A 328 -12.45 7.11 31.24
C ASN A 328 -12.26 5.63 30.88
N ALA A 329 -13.11 5.05 30.03
CA ALA A 329 -12.95 3.68 29.57
C ALA A 329 -11.64 3.50 28.79
N TRP A 330 -11.33 4.38 27.84
CA TRP A 330 -10.07 4.34 27.09
C TRP A 330 -8.84 4.61 27.97
N LEU A 331 -8.92 5.58 28.88
CA LEU A 331 -7.84 5.85 29.84
C LEU A 331 -7.58 4.64 30.75
N HIS A 332 -8.64 3.94 31.18
CA HIS A 332 -8.51 2.71 31.94
C HIS A 332 -7.86 1.60 31.11
N LEU A 333 -8.34 1.32 29.90
CA LEU A 333 -7.77 0.29 29.03
C LEU A 333 -6.29 0.55 28.73
N GLN A 334 -5.92 1.81 28.52
CA GLN A 334 -4.52 2.23 28.36
C GLN A 334 -3.71 2.04 29.65
N SER A 335 -4.23 2.46 30.80
CA SER A 335 -3.54 2.25 32.07
C SER A 335 -3.36 0.76 32.38
N PHE A 336 -4.37 -0.06 32.09
CA PHE A 336 -4.28 -1.51 32.18
C PHE A 336 -3.15 -2.03 31.28
N ALA A 337 -3.19 -1.69 29.99
CA ALA A 337 -2.22 -2.15 29.01
C ALA A 337 -0.77 -1.73 29.31
N LYS A 338 -0.55 -0.59 29.96
CA LYS A 338 0.80 -0.09 30.29
C LYS A 338 1.30 -0.53 31.66
N ASN A 339 0.42 -0.59 32.66
CA ASN A 339 0.82 -0.55 34.07
C ASN A 339 0.33 -1.73 34.90
N ALA A 340 -0.67 -2.50 34.45
CA ALA A 340 -1.20 -3.58 35.27
C ALA A 340 -0.19 -4.74 35.34
N SER A 341 0.08 -5.23 36.55
CA SER A 341 1.03 -6.33 36.80
C SER A 341 0.62 -7.66 36.16
N VAL A 342 -0.64 -7.78 35.75
CA VAL A 342 -1.21 -8.96 35.08
C VAL A 342 -1.07 -8.91 33.56
N VAL A 343 -0.50 -7.82 33.00
CA VAL A 343 -0.23 -7.69 31.58
C VAL A 343 1.19 -8.14 31.27
N ASP A 344 1.29 -9.15 30.43
CA ASP A 344 2.52 -9.62 29.79
C ASP A 344 2.24 -9.90 28.31
N ASN A 345 3.12 -10.64 27.64
CA ASN A 345 2.99 -10.96 26.22
C ASN A 345 1.86 -11.96 25.89
N LYS A 346 1.17 -12.55 26.88
CA LYS A 346 0.13 -13.57 26.68
C LYS A 346 -1.22 -12.99 26.33
N ILE A 347 -1.51 -11.74 26.69
CA ILE A 347 -2.79 -11.10 26.38
C ILE A 347 -2.67 -10.22 25.14
N SER A 348 -3.64 -10.26 24.24
CA SER A 348 -3.83 -9.23 23.23
C SER A 348 -5.31 -8.95 23.07
N PHE A 349 -5.67 -7.71 22.79
CA PHE A 349 -7.06 -7.32 22.58
C PHE A 349 -7.17 -6.12 21.67
N GLY A 350 -8.36 -5.95 21.12
CA GLY A 350 -8.79 -4.75 20.45
C GLY A 350 -10.17 -4.33 20.91
N VAL A 351 -10.53 -3.09 20.60
CA VAL A 351 -11.87 -2.57 20.78
C VAL A 351 -12.45 -2.24 19.41
N TYR A 352 -13.59 -2.85 19.12
CA TYR A 352 -14.43 -2.52 17.97
C TYR A 352 -15.48 -1.49 18.39
N ILE A 353 -15.60 -0.42 17.62
CA ILE A 353 -16.70 0.54 17.72
C ILE A 353 -17.33 0.82 16.36
N ASP A 354 -18.60 1.20 16.33
CA ASP A 354 -19.30 1.56 15.09
C ASP A 354 -20.31 2.70 15.29
N ASN A 355 -20.95 3.11 14.20
CA ASN A 355 -22.01 4.11 14.20
C ASN A 355 -23.35 3.62 14.81
N TYR A 356 -23.49 2.33 15.11
CA TYR A 356 -24.68 1.75 15.75
C TYR A 356 -24.60 1.78 17.28
N GLY A 357 -23.52 2.35 17.82
CA GLY A 357 -23.29 2.46 19.26
C GLY A 357 -22.65 1.20 19.86
N THR A 358 -22.14 0.28 19.03
CA THR A 358 -21.37 -0.86 19.51
C THR A 358 -20.07 -0.38 20.14
N PHE A 359 -19.76 -0.91 21.32
CA PHE A 359 -18.41 -0.89 21.89
C PHE A 359 -18.12 -2.31 22.36
N SER A 360 -17.20 -3.01 21.69
CA SER A 360 -16.88 -4.41 22.01
C SER A 360 -15.39 -4.59 22.22
N LEU A 361 -15.01 -4.93 23.44
CA LEU A 361 -13.65 -5.32 23.80
C LEU A 361 -13.50 -6.83 23.61
N SER A 362 -12.59 -7.27 22.74
CA SER A 362 -12.34 -8.69 22.51
C SER A 362 -10.88 -8.99 22.25
N GLY A 363 -10.46 -10.23 22.51
CA GLY A 363 -9.06 -10.59 22.37
C GLY A 363 -8.77 -12.05 22.62
N ALA A 364 -7.49 -12.34 22.73
CA ALA A 364 -6.96 -13.66 23.00
C ALA A 364 -6.00 -13.64 24.19
N TYR A 365 -5.96 -14.76 24.90
CA TYR A 365 -5.07 -14.99 26.02
C TYR A 365 -4.39 -16.36 25.88
N PHE A 366 -3.06 -16.35 25.86
CA PHE A 366 -2.19 -17.54 25.84
C PHE A 366 -2.09 -18.17 27.23
N GLY A 367 -3.23 -18.64 27.72
CA GLY A 367 -3.39 -19.33 28.99
C GLY A 367 -4.80 -19.87 29.13
N THR A 368 -5.13 -20.38 30.31
CA THR A 368 -6.43 -21.04 30.55
C THR A 368 -7.54 -20.02 30.83
N VAL A 369 -8.79 -20.44 30.63
CA VAL A 369 -9.99 -19.67 31.00
C VAL A 369 -9.97 -19.31 32.49
N ASP A 370 -9.55 -20.24 33.36
CA ASP A 370 -9.48 -20.03 34.81
C ASP A 370 -8.42 -19.00 35.17
N GLU A 371 -7.25 -19.06 34.54
CA GLU A 371 -6.19 -18.08 34.76
C GLU A 371 -6.65 -16.67 34.32
N PHE A 372 -7.27 -16.56 33.14
CA PHE A 372 -7.81 -15.29 32.66
C PHE A 372 -8.87 -14.73 33.61
N ASN A 373 -9.84 -15.55 34.03
CA ASN A 373 -10.91 -15.13 34.92
C ASN A 373 -10.41 -14.72 36.31
N SER A 374 -9.43 -15.44 36.87
CA SER A 374 -8.93 -15.20 38.23
C SER A 374 -7.92 -14.06 38.33
N LYS A 375 -7.12 -13.81 37.28
CA LYS A 375 -6.04 -12.82 37.32
C LYS A 375 -6.31 -11.58 36.49
N VAL A 376 -6.85 -11.74 35.28
CA VAL A 376 -6.82 -10.69 34.25
C VAL A 376 -8.13 -9.95 34.14
N LYS A 377 -9.25 -10.69 34.08
CA LYS A 377 -10.58 -10.15 33.79
C LYS A 377 -11.00 -9.04 34.74
N ALA A 378 -10.75 -9.21 36.04
CA ALA A 378 -11.15 -8.23 37.05
C ALA A 378 -10.44 -6.88 36.83
N GLU A 379 -9.12 -6.88 36.63
CA GLU A 379 -8.36 -5.65 36.37
C GLU A 379 -8.69 -5.03 35.02
N LEU A 380 -8.89 -5.85 33.99
CA LEU A 380 -9.29 -5.38 32.65
C LEU A 380 -10.62 -4.63 32.70
N LEU A 381 -11.58 -5.07 33.51
CA LEU A 381 -12.94 -4.51 33.57
C LEU A 381 -13.18 -3.53 34.73
N ARG A 382 -12.23 -3.36 35.66
CA ARG A 382 -12.43 -2.76 36.99
C ARG A 382 -13.18 -1.42 37.04
N THR A 383 -13.02 -0.55 36.03
CA THR A 383 -13.66 0.78 35.99
C THR A 383 -14.59 0.97 34.80
N LEU A 384 -14.78 -0.09 34.00
CA LEU A 384 -15.68 -0.07 32.85
C LEU A 384 -17.14 -0.27 33.33
N PRO A 385 -18.13 0.24 32.59
CA PRO A 385 -19.52 -0.17 32.78
C PRO A 385 -19.67 -1.69 32.73
N ALA A 386 -20.71 -2.25 33.34
CA ALA A 386 -20.97 -3.68 33.21
C ALA A 386 -21.20 -4.04 31.72
N PRO A 387 -20.52 -5.09 31.19
CA PRO A 387 -20.75 -5.51 29.82
C PRO A 387 -22.14 -6.16 29.69
N THR A 388 -22.76 -6.06 28.51
CA THR A 388 -24.08 -6.64 28.23
C THR A 388 -24.03 -8.16 28.19
N SER A 389 -22.87 -8.74 27.89
CA SER A 389 -22.57 -10.15 28.02
C SER A 389 -21.08 -10.37 28.27
N SER A 390 -20.71 -11.56 28.73
CA SER A 390 -19.32 -11.91 29.00
C SER A 390 -19.01 -13.25 28.38
N THR A 391 -18.15 -13.26 27.37
CA THR A 391 -17.61 -14.49 26.77
C THR A 391 -16.17 -14.67 27.23
N VAL A 392 -15.85 -15.83 27.81
CA VAL A 392 -14.48 -16.29 28.05
C VAL A 392 -14.48 -17.80 27.79
N LYS A 393 -13.87 -18.25 26.69
CA LYS A 393 -13.95 -19.63 26.22
C LYS A 393 -12.61 -20.10 25.67
N ALA A 394 -12.30 -21.36 25.91
CA ALA A 394 -11.18 -22.05 25.28
C ALA A 394 -11.60 -22.56 23.90
N TYR A 395 -10.72 -22.41 22.92
CA TYR A 395 -10.87 -22.95 21.56
C TYR A 395 -9.61 -23.71 21.17
N SER A 396 -9.74 -24.75 20.34
CA SER A 396 -8.57 -25.29 19.63
C SER A 396 -7.95 -24.18 18.76
N TRP A 397 -6.67 -24.28 18.43
CA TRP A 397 -6.02 -23.27 17.59
C TRP A 397 -6.75 -23.05 16.26
N TYR A 398 -7.16 -24.12 15.60
CA TYR A 398 -7.86 -24.03 14.31
C TYR A 398 -9.25 -23.40 14.46
N ASP A 399 -10.05 -23.84 15.45
CA ASP A 399 -11.38 -23.27 15.69
C ASP A 399 -11.30 -21.80 16.09
N TYR A 400 -10.25 -21.41 16.81
CA TYR A 400 -9.97 -20.02 17.12
C TYR A 400 -9.72 -19.19 15.86
N LEU A 401 -8.92 -19.70 14.91
CA LEU A 401 -8.70 -19.02 13.63
C LEU A 401 -9.99 -18.87 12.83
N VAL A 402 -10.83 -19.90 12.80
CA VAL A 402 -12.18 -19.82 12.19
C VAL A 402 -13.02 -18.75 12.89
N LEU A 403 -13.09 -18.77 14.22
CA LEU A 403 -13.85 -17.80 15.01
C LEU A 403 -13.47 -16.35 14.69
N VAL A 404 -12.17 -16.02 14.76
CA VAL A 404 -11.70 -14.63 14.60
C VAL A 404 -11.68 -14.17 13.15
N SER A 405 -11.79 -15.09 12.18
CA SER A 405 -11.96 -14.74 10.77
C SER A 405 -13.36 -14.21 10.44
N GLY A 406 -14.35 -14.48 11.30
CA GLY A 406 -15.75 -14.20 11.00
C GLY A 406 -16.37 -15.12 9.94
N LYS A 407 -15.66 -16.17 9.50
CA LYS A 407 -16.09 -17.14 8.49
C LYS A 407 -16.39 -18.51 9.10
N THR A 408 -16.95 -19.41 8.30
CA THR A 408 -17.20 -20.82 8.68
C THR A 408 -15.98 -21.71 8.47
N GLN A 409 -15.00 -21.27 7.68
CA GLN A 409 -13.72 -21.92 7.46
C GLN A 409 -12.65 -20.88 7.09
N ILE A 410 -11.38 -21.24 7.23
CA ILE A 410 -10.26 -20.36 6.85
C ILE A 410 -9.70 -20.67 5.47
N LYS A 411 -9.98 -21.83 4.86
CA LYS A 411 -9.47 -22.13 3.51
C LYS A 411 -10.14 -21.23 2.48
N GLU A 412 -9.33 -20.72 1.55
CA GLU A 412 -9.73 -19.81 0.50
C GLU A 412 -9.44 -20.42 -0.89
N PRO A 413 -10.23 -20.09 -1.92
CA PRO A 413 -9.96 -20.51 -3.30
C PRO A 413 -8.55 -20.13 -3.77
N LEU A 414 -7.89 -21.03 -4.50
CA LEU A 414 -6.57 -20.79 -5.12
C LEU A 414 -6.67 -19.87 -6.35
N SER A 415 -7.84 -19.84 -6.99
CA SER A 415 -8.19 -19.00 -8.13
C SER A 415 -9.66 -18.57 -8.00
N GLY A 416 -10.07 -17.49 -8.68
CA GLY A 416 -11.44 -16.98 -8.63
C GLY A 416 -11.89 -16.51 -7.25
N TYR A 417 -10.96 -15.97 -6.45
CA TYR A 417 -11.31 -15.28 -5.21
C TYR A 417 -11.88 -13.90 -5.53
N ASP A 418 -13.10 -13.63 -5.05
CA ASP A 418 -13.98 -12.55 -5.50
C ASP A 418 -14.60 -11.79 -4.30
N GLU A 419 -13.85 -11.62 -3.22
CA GLU A 419 -14.30 -10.75 -2.12
C GLU A 419 -13.91 -9.30 -2.38
N HIS A 420 -14.93 -8.45 -2.37
CA HIS A 420 -14.81 -7.05 -2.73
C HIS A 420 -15.62 -6.18 -1.79
N GLU A 421 -15.17 -4.95 -1.61
CA GLU A 421 -15.87 -3.95 -0.82
C GLU A 421 -15.66 -2.55 -1.41
N ASN A 422 -16.64 -1.66 -1.24
CA ASN A 422 -16.50 -0.26 -1.61
C ASN A 422 -16.31 0.56 -0.33
N PHE A 423 -15.13 1.13 -0.12
CA PHE A 423 -14.79 1.76 1.15
C PHE A 423 -13.70 2.81 1.04
N PHE A 424 -13.56 3.58 2.11
CA PHE A 424 -12.39 4.39 2.40
C PHE A 424 -11.91 4.12 3.83
N ALA A 425 -10.60 3.99 4.01
CA ALA A 425 -10.01 3.67 5.30
C ALA A 425 -8.76 4.50 5.57
N LYS A 426 -8.52 4.75 6.87
CA LYS A 426 -7.29 5.35 7.39
C LYS A 426 -6.83 4.58 8.62
N SER A 427 -5.62 4.86 9.07
CA SER A 427 -5.07 4.35 10.32
C SER A 427 -4.44 5.46 11.15
N ILE A 428 -4.23 5.18 12.43
CA ILE A 428 -3.47 6.00 13.36
C ILE A 428 -2.62 5.05 14.19
N THR A 429 -1.32 5.32 14.32
CA THR A 429 -0.49 4.66 15.32
C THR A 429 -0.20 5.64 16.45
N VAL A 430 -0.36 5.16 17.69
CA VAL A 430 -0.21 5.98 18.90
C VAL A 430 1.01 5.47 19.67
N PRO A 431 2.10 6.23 19.76
CA PRO A 431 3.31 5.81 20.47
C PRO A 431 3.04 5.53 21.95
N GLU A 432 3.59 4.43 22.46
CA GLU A 432 3.48 3.97 23.84
C GLU A 432 3.92 4.98 24.89
N PRO A 433 5.02 5.74 24.70
CA PRO A 433 5.42 6.77 25.65
C PRO A 433 4.32 7.83 25.87
N THR A 434 3.64 8.23 24.80
CA THR A 434 2.64 9.32 24.86
C THR A 434 1.22 8.82 25.13
N GLY A 435 0.81 7.69 24.55
CA GLY A 435 -0.55 7.17 24.64
C GLY A 435 -1.63 8.12 24.11
N LEU A 436 -2.89 7.77 24.30
CA LEU A 436 -4.04 8.65 24.09
C LEU A 436 -4.23 9.56 25.30
N THR A 437 -4.57 10.83 25.05
CA THR A 437 -4.89 11.82 26.09
C THR A 437 -6.39 12.05 26.20
N SER A 438 -6.84 12.59 27.34
CA SER A 438 -8.24 12.98 27.51
C SER A 438 -8.70 13.97 26.44
N ALA A 439 -7.83 14.88 25.96
CA ALA A 439 -8.17 15.82 24.90
C ALA A 439 -8.47 15.10 23.57
N GLY A 440 -7.58 14.19 23.14
CA GLY A 440 -7.78 13.36 21.95
C GLY A 440 -9.03 12.48 22.04
N LEU A 441 -9.25 11.83 23.19
CA LEU A 441 -10.42 10.98 23.44
C LEU A 441 -11.74 11.77 23.47
N ASN A 442 -11.73 12.96 24.08
CA ASN A 442 -12.89 13.85 24.10
C ASN A 442 -13.25 14.34 22.70
N ALA A 443 -12.24 14.73 21.90
CA ALA A 443 -12.44 15.16 20.52
C ALA A 443 -12.95 14.00 19.65
N TRP A 444 -12.44 12.78 19.87
CA TRP A 444 -12.96 11.58 19.22
C TRP A 444 -14.44 11.38 19.52
N TYR A 445 -14.83 11.39 20.80
CA TYR A 445 -16.21 11.25 21.23
C TYR A 445 -17.11 12.32 20.60
N ASP A 446 -16.70 13.58 20.65
CA ASP A 446 -17.48 14.69 20.09
C ASP A 446 -17.68 14.57 18.58
N TYR A 447 -16.66 14.07 17.86
CA TYR A 447 -16.72 13.92 16.41
C TYR A 447 -17.64 12.78 15.97
N ILE A 448 -17.62 11.64 16.66
CA ILE A 448 -18.42 10.47 16.27
C ILE A 448 -19.85 10.51 16.80
N LYS A 449 -20.10 11.25 17.88
CA LYS A 449 -21.43 11.26 18.51
C LYS A 449 -22.49 11.81 17.56
N GLY A 450 -23.51 10.99 17.29
CA GLY A 450 -24.67 11.40 16.50
C GLY A 450 -24.42 11.45 14.99
N THR A 451 -23.28 10.94 14.51
CA THR A 451 -23.05 10.76 13.08
C THR A 451 -24.03 9.76 12.48
N SER A 452 -24.45 9.99 11.24
CA SER A 452 -25.20 9.04 10.43
C SER A 452 -24.33 8.28 9.42
N THR A 453 -23.04 8.62 9.31
CA THR A 453 -22.12 7.91 8.43
C THR A 453 -21.90 6.49 8.94
N VAL A 454 -22.06 5.50 8.07
CA VAL A 454 -21.77 4.11 8.42
C VAL A 454 -20.25 3.90 8.46
N TYR A 455 -19.73 3.55 9.62
CA TYR A 455 -18.31 3.36 9.85
C TYR A 455 -18.07 2.36 10.99
N TYR A 456 -16.84 1.84 11.05
CA TYR A 456 -16.31 1.25 12.26
C TYR A 456 -14.88 1.71 12.54
N SER A 457 -14.47 1.62 13.79
CA SER A 457 -13.08 1.73 14.20
C SER A 457 -12.67 0.48 14.98
N ILE A 458 -11.51 -0.08 14.64
CA ILE A 458 -10.83 -1.11 15.46
C ILE A 458 -9.59 -0.47 16.05
N VAL A 459 -9.44 -0.54 17.37
CA VAL A 459 -8.23 -0.07 18.07
C VAL A 459 -7.57 -1.25 18.75
N ASN A 460 -6.45 -1.66 18.19
CA ASN A 460 -5.71 -2.85 18.61
C ASN A 460 -4.58 -2.50 19.56
N LEU A 461 -4.45 -3.29 20.63
CA LEU A 461 -3.28 -3.24 21.50
C LEU A 461 -2.08 -3.83 20.76
N TYR A 462 -1.05 -3.01 20.59
CA TYR A 462 0.23 -3.35 19.99
C TYR A 462 1.32 -3.50 21.06
N GLY A 463 1.49 -2.48 21.89
CA GLY A 463 2.61 -2.37 22.84
C GLY A 463 2.32 -2.87 24.25
N GLY A 464 2.94 -2.23 25.23
CA GLY A 464 2.82 -2.57 26.65
C GLY A 464 3.78 -3.68 27.09
N PRO A 465 3.85 -3.98 28.40
CA PRO A 465 4.80 -4.93 28.96
C PRO A 465 4.79 -6.28 28.24
N GLY A 466 5.99 -6.74 27.90
CA GLY A 466 6.23 -8.03 27.24
C GLY A 466 5.94 -8.08 25.74
N SER A 467 5.38 -7.04 25.11
CA SER A 467 5.05 -7.11 23.68
C SER A 467 6.26 -7.47 22.82
N ALA A 468 6.17 -8.60 22.11
CA ALA A 468 7.19 -9.06 21.16
C ALA A 468 7.31 -8.15 19.91
N ILE A 469 6.33 -7.27 19.70
CA ILE A 469 6.38 -6.23 18.65
C ILE A 469 7.35 -5.13 19.07
N ASN A 470 7.22 -4.65 20.32
CA ASN A 470 7.97 -3.52 20.87
C ASN A 470 9.34 -3.91 21.42
N SER A 471 9.64 -5.21 21.49
CA SER A 471 10.98 -5.71 21.83
C SER A 471 11.98 -5.61 20.67
N LYS A 472 11.57 -5.05 19.52
CA LYS A 472 12.37 -4.89 18.29
C LYS A 472 12.32 -3.44 17.86
N ASP A 473 13.23 -3.05 16.97
CA ASP A 473 13.32 -1.69 16.46
C ASP A 473 13.48 -1.65 14.93
N THR A 474 13.73 -0.47 14.40
CA THR A 474 13.95 -0.24 12.95
C THR A 474 15.28 -0.79 12.44
N THR A 475 16.17 -1.27 13.32
CA THR A 475 17.38 -2.00 12.91
C THR A 475 17.07 -3.46 12.58
N PHE A 476 16.09 -4.05 13.26
CA PHE A 476 15.64 -5.42 13.01
C PHE A 476 14.96 -5.56 11.64
N ALA A 477 14.08 -4.63 11.28
CA ALA A 477 13.31 -4.62 10.04
C ALA A 477 12.95 -3.18 9.65
N ALA A 478 12.66 -2.91 8.39
CA ALA A 478 12.29 -1.59 7.87
C ALA A 478 10.85 -1.17 8.22
N TYR A 479 10.48 -1.29 9.51
CA TYR A 479 9.12 -1.09 10.01
C TYR A 479 9.12 -0.11 11.18
N ASN A 480 8.34 0.97 11.07
CA ASN A 480 8.42 2.11 11.98
C ASN A 480 7.61 1.95 13.27
N ASP A 481 6.46 1.27 13.24
CA ASP A 481 5.49 1.24 14.36
C ASP A 481 5.92 0.30 15.51
N ARG A 482 7.21 0.26 15.82
CA ARG A 482 7.81 -0.58 16.87
C ARG A 482 7.62 -0.01 18.27
N ASP A 483 7.32 1.27 18.39
CA ASP A 483 7.06 1.94 19.67
C ASP A 483 5.57 2.20 19.91
N SER A 484 4.68 1.67 19.06
CA SER A 484 3.24 1.90 19.16
C SER A 484 2.60 1.14 20.32
N LEU A 485 1.68 1.80 21.04
CA LEU A 485 0.77 1.15 21.97
C LEU A 485 -0.55 0.78 21.31
N TRP A 486 -1.12 1.71 20.54
CA TRP A 486 -2.39 1.50 19.85
C TRP A 486 -2.22 1.64 18.34
N VAL A 487 -2.91 0.78 17.60
CA VAL A 487 -3.07 0.92 16.15
C VAL A 487 -4.56 0.93 15.82
N PHE A 488 -4.99 2.02 15.20
CA PHE A 488 -6.35 2.25 14.75
C PHE A 488 -6.50 1.79 13.31
N GLN A 489 -7.63 1.18 13.02
CA GLN A 489 -8.21 1.06 11.68
C GLN A 489 -9.53 1.81 11.70
N ASN A 490 -9.64 2.90 10.95
CA ASN A 490 -10.87 3.67 10.80
C ASN A 490 -11.41 3.43 9.40
N TYR A 491 -12.59 2.83 9.30
CA TYR A 491 -13.14 2.28 8.08
C TYR A 491 -14.53 2.81 7.82
N GLY A 492 -14.77 3.33 6.62
CA GLY A 492 -16.05 3.87 6.20
C GLY A 492 -16.55 3.20 4.92
N TYR A 493 -17.85 2.90 4.88
CA TYR A 493 -18.48 2.26 3.73
C TYR A 493 -18.86 3.28 2.66
N GLY A 494 -18.49 2.99 1.42
CA GLY A 494 -18.71 3.84 0.26
C GLY A 494 -17.87 5.12 0.26
N THR A 495 -17.79 5.75 -0.90
CA THR A 495 -17.03 7.00 -1.11
C THR A 495 -17.59 8.20 -0.35
N SER A 496 -18.87 8.17 0.05
CA SER A 496 -19.48 9.21 0.90
C SER A 496 -18.88 9.27 2.30
N SER A 497 -18.24 8.19 2.77
CA SER A 497 -17.61 8.13 4.09
C SER A 497 -16.25 8.85 4.16
N THR A 498 -15.62 9.16 3.01
CA THR A 498 -14.24 9.66 2.95
C THR A 498 -14.00 10.89 3.82
N ASN A 499 -14.86 11.91 3.69
CA ASN A 499 -14.73 13.14 4.49
C ASN A 499 -14.90 12.86 5.99
N PHE A 500 -15.82 11.96 6.35
CA PHE A 500 -16.05 11.59 7.73
C PHE A 500 -14.83 10.90 8.33
N ILE A 501 -14.24 9.92 7.64
CA ILE A 501 -13.05 9.19 8.12
C ILE A 501 -11.83 10.11 8.19
N ASN A 502 -11.64 11.02 7.22
CA ASN A 502 -10.61 12.06 7.31
C ASN A 502 -10.78 12.92 8.57
N GLY A 503 -11.98 13.44 8.80
CA GLY A 503 -12.25 14.25 9.98
C GLY A 503 -12.16 13.46 11.30
N LEU A 504 -12.43 12.15 11.29
CA LEU A 504 -12.26 11.28 12.44
C LEU A 504 -10.79 11.18 12.87
N ASN A 505 -9.89 10.92 11.91
CA ASN A 505 -8.45 10.96 12.17
C ASN A 505 -8.01 12.34 12.67
N ASP A 506 -8.44 13.41 11.99
CA ASP A 506 -8.08 14.78 12.33
C ASP A 506 -8.54 15.19 13.73
N ALA A 507 -9.74 14.78 14.14
CA ALA A 507 -10.29 15.09 15.46
C ALA A 507 -9.37 14.57 16.58
N ILE A 508 -8.85 13.35 16.42
CA ILE A 508 -7.91 12.74 17.38
C ILE A 508 -6.56 13.44 17.32
N ILE A 509 -5.98 13.55 16.12
CA ILE A 509 -4.60 14.03 15.92
C ILE A 509 -4.46 15.50 16.33
N LYS A 510 -5.36 16.37 15.87
CA LYS A 510 -5.28 17.82 16.13
C LYS A 510 -5.53 18.17 17.59
N ALA A 511 -6.30 17.37 18.31
CA ALA A 511 -6.54 17.55 19.74
C ALA A 511 -5.36 17.12 20.62
N GLN A 512 -4.33 16.50 20.04
CA GLN A 512 -3.16 15.99 20.75
C GLN A 512 -1.85 16.30 19.98
N PRO A 513 -1.53 17.59 19.75
CA PRO A 513 -0.43 18.00 18.87
C PRO A 513 0.98 17.61 19.37
N GLN A 514 1.12 17.30 20.65
CA GLN A 514 2.37 16.83 21.25
C GLN A 514 2.70 15.37 20.93
N THR A 515 1.75 14.61 20.38
CA THR A 515 1.97 13.19 20.04
C THR A 515 2.37 13.06 18.58
N ASN A 516 3.48 12.35 18.37
CA ASN A 516 3.95 12.00 17.05
C ASN A 516 3.17 10.79 16.52
N PHE A 517 1.93 11.02 16.08
CA PHE A 517 1.12 9.98 15.47
C PHE A 517 1.75 9.50 14.16
N GLY A 518 1.70 8.19 13.93
CA GLY A 518 2.02 7.58 12.64
C GLY A 518 0.77 7.02 11.97
N ALA A 519 0.99 6.21 10.94
CA ALA A 519 -0.04 5.42 10.27
C ALA A 519 0.50 4.03 9.97
N TYR A 520 -0.39 3.04 9.85
CA TYR A 520 -0.03 1.65 9.62
C TYR A 520 -0.23 1.28 8.15
N LEU A 521 0.86 0.87 7.49
CA LEU A 521 0.94 0.70 6.03
C LEU A 521 0.05 -0.41 5.47
N ASN A 522 -0.23 -1.48 6.22
CA ASN A 522 -1.19 -2.50 5.77
C ASN A 522 -2.64 -1.96 5.69
N TYR A 523 -2.93 -0.81 6.31
CA TYR A 523 -4.15 -0.03 6.10
C TYR A 523 -3.80 1.23 5.29
N VAL A 524 -3.18 1.03 4.13
CA VAL A 524 -2.68 2.09 3.26
C VAL A 524 -3.79 3.09 2.92
N ASP A 525 -3.46 4.37 3.01
CA ASP A 525 -4.39 5.48 2.84
C ASP A 525 -4.09 6.19 1.52
N PRO A 526 -4.95 6.02 0.50
CA PRO A 526 -4.74 6.58 -0.83
C PRO A 526 -4.84 8.12 -0.87
N SER A 527 -5.30 8.78 0.20
CA SER A 527 -5.44 10.23 0.23
C SER A 527 -4.13 10.97 0.55
N TYR A 528 -3.11 10.28 1.05
CA TYR A 528 -1.81 10.90 1.31
C TYR A 528 -1.02 11.06 0.01
N ASP A 529 -0.41 12.23 -0.15
CA ASP A 529 0.71 12.37 -1.08
C ASP A 529 1.91 11.54 -0.60
N ALA A 530 2.88 11.32 -1.50
CA ALA A 530 4.04 10.49 -1.21
C ALA A 530 4.81 10.97 0.02
N ALA A 531 5.07 12.28 0.14
CA ALA A 531 5.83 12.85 1.25
C ALA A 531 5.14 12.63 2.61
N THR A 532 3.82 12.82 2.68
CA THR A 532 3.03 12.57 3.88
C THR A 532 3.00 11.09 4.22
N ALA A 533 2.78 10.22 3.23
CA ALA A 533 2.82 8.77 3.40
C ALA A 533 4.19 8.31 3.94
N HIS A 534 5.30 8.79 3.35
CA HIS A 534 6.65 8.45 3.78
C HIS A 534 6.92 8.87 5.22
N LYS A 535 6.48 10.06 5.61
CA LYS A 535 6.62 10.54 6.98
C LYS A 535 5.80 9.71 7.98
N LEU A 536 4.55 9.39 7.65
CA LEU A 536 3.65 8.68 8.56
C LEU A 536 3.96 7.18 8.67
N TYR A 537 4.35 6.53 7.58
CA TYR A 537 4.63 5.08 7.55
C TYR A 537 6.06 4.73 7.95
N TYR A 538 7.03 5.60 7.66
CA TYR A 538 8.44 5.31 7.89
C TYR A 538 9.11 6.31 8.83
N GLY A 539 8.70 7.58 8.82
CA GLY A 539 9.46 8.66 9.46
C GLY A 539 10.79 8.93 8.75
N ASP A 540 11.38 10.10 9.02
CA ASP A 540 12.46 10.66 8.19
C ASP A 540 13.71 9.76 8.15
N THR A 541 14.14 9.23 9.29
CA THR A 541 15.37 8.43 9.40
C THR A 541 15.27 7.09 8.67
N LEU A 542 14.19 6.35 8.90
CA LEU A 542 13.99 5.05 8.25
C LEU A 542 13.72 5.22 6.76
N TYR A 543 12.94 6.24 6.37
CA TYR A 543 12.72 6.57 4.97
C TYR A 543 14.03 6.87 4.24
N ALA A 544 14.92 7.69 4.81
CA ALA A 544 16.19 8.02 4.17
C ALA A 544 17.07 6.78 3.91
N LYS A 545 17.07 5.82 4.84
CA LYS A 545 17.77 4.54 4.68
C LYS A 545 17.13 3.68 3.59
N LEU A 546 15.80 3.57 3.58
CA LEU A 546 15.05 2.88 2.52
C LEU A 546 15.29 3.50 1.14
N LEU A 547 15.30 4.84 1.04
CA LEU A 547 15.53 5.56 -0.21
C LEU A 547 16.94 5.29 -0.76
N THR A 548 17.94 5.20 0.11
CA THR A 548 19.31 4.84 -0.28
C THR A 548 19.35 3.43 -0.87
N LEU A 549 18.68 2.48 -0.21
CA LEU A 549 18.58 1.10 -0.70
C LEU A 549 17.79 1.03 -2.02
N LYS A 550 16.66 1.72 -2.13
CA LYS A 550 15.85 1.83 -3.35
C LYS A 550 16.67 2.31 -4.54
N LYS A 551 17.44 3.38 -4.38
CA LYS A 551 18.30 3.92 -5.46
C LYS A 551 19.36 2.92 -5.93
N LYS A 552 19.85 2.05 -5.04
CA LYS A 552 20.79 0.98 -5.37
C LYS A 552 20.11 -0.16 -6.14
N LEU A 553 18.95 -0.62 -5.66
CA LEU A 553 18.28 -1.80 -6.20
C LEU A 553 17.41 -1.53 -7.43
N ASP A 554 16.84 -0.34 -7.52
CA ASP A 554 15.88 0.03 -8.55
C ASP A 554 16.01 1.53 -8.93
N PRO A 555 17.13 1.93 -9.57
CA PRO A 555 17.38 3.32 -9.96
C PRO A 555 16.38 3.87 -10.99
N ASN A 556 15.65 2.98 -11.68
CA ASN A 556 14.67 3.36 -12.71
C ASN A 556 13.23 3.37 -12.19
N ASN A 557 13.03 3.13 -10.89
CA ASN A 557 11.73 3.01 -10.24
C ASN A 557 10.81 2.04 -11.00
N VAL A 558 11.30 0.85 -11.38
CA VAL A 558 10.51 -0.22 -12.00
C VAL A 558 9.37 -0.63 -11.05
N PHE A 559 9.68 -0.91 -9.78
CA PHE A 559 8.69 -1.14 -8.74
C PHE A 559 8.17 0.20 -8.24
N TRP A 560 6.95 0.56 -8.60
CA TRP A 560 6.41 1.89 -8.31
C TRP A 560 4.91 1.84 -8.06
N ASN A 561 4.47 2.65 -7.12
CA ASN A 561 3.09 3.06 -6.89
C ASN A 561 3.12 4.51 -6.34
N PRO A 562 1.98 5.21 -6.19
CA PRO A 562 1.95 6.61 -5.75
C PRO A 562 2.62 6.92 -4.39
N GLN A 563 2.85 5.91 -3.55
CA GLN A 563 3.46 6.05 -2.23
C GLN A 563 4.73 5.20 -2.04
N ALA A 564 5.22 4.55 -3.10
CA ALA A 564 6.44 3.76 -3.07
C ALA A 564 7.63 4.60 -2.60
N ILE A 565 8.65 3.95 -2.06
CA ILE A 565 9.90 4.63 -1.71
C ILE A 565 10.49 5.30 -2.96
N GLY A 566 10.73 6.61 -2.88
CA GLY A 566 11.24 7.41 -3.99
C GLY A 566 10.21 7.79 -5.06
N ALA A 567 8.91 7.66 -4.76
CA ALA A 567 7.80 8.11 -5.62
C ALA A 567 7.72 9.62 -5.81
#